data_AF-A0A1Y1UHS7-F1
#
_entry.id   AF-A0A1Y1UHS7-F1
#
_cell.length_a   1.000
_cell.length_b   1.000
_cell.length_c   1.000
_cell.angle_alpha   90.00
_cell.angle_beta   90.00
_cell.angle_gamma   90.00
#
_symmetry.space_group_name_H-M   'P 1'
#
loop_
_entity.id
_entity.type
_entity.pdbx_description
1 polymer ?
#
loop_
_entity_poly.entity_id
_entity_poly.type
_entity_poly.pdbx_seq_one_letter_code
_entity_poly.pdbx_strand_id
1 'polypeptide(L)' 'MNICFFLLLVILFALAVLTSWNKHVLLLLGVTSLFWFSMLWFIAEISKVQTRPDNMPPVDVDPPTSAAAESKKDR' A
#
# COMPACT_ATOMS: atom_id res chain seq x y z
N MET A 1 0.73 -7.21 -3.50
CA MET A 1 0.40 -6.34 -4.66
C MET A 1 1.66 -5.75 -5.33
N ASN A 2 2.60 -5.18 -4.56
CA ASN A 2 3.82 -4.56 -5.12
C ASN A 2 4.72 -5.52 -5.93
N ILE A 3 4.80 -6.81 -5.54
CA ILE A 3 5.58 -7.83 -6.27
C ILE A 3 5.10 -7.98 -7.71
N CYS A 4 3.78 -8.05 -7.95
CA CYS A 4 3.23 -8.23 -9.28
C CYS A 4 3.53 -7.02 -10.17
N PHE A 5 3.46 -5.81 -9.60
CA PHE A 5 3.79 -4.57 -10.29
C PHE A 5 5.27 -4.49 -10.66
N PHE A 6 6.16 -4.93 -9.75
CA PHE A 6 7.59 -5.03 -10.04
C PHE A 6 7.88 -6.06 -11.14
N LEU A 7 7.26 -7.24 -11.10
CA LEU A 7 7.35 -8.25 -12.15
C LEU A 7 6.87 -7.70 -13.51
N LEU A 8 5.79 -6.92 -13.52
CA LEU A 8 5.31 -6.26 -14.75
C LEU A 8 6.37 -5.32 -15.33
N LEU A 9 7.05 -4.52 -14.50
CA LEU A 9 8.15 -3.65 -14.94
C LEU A 9 9.31 -4.47 -15.52
N VAL A 10 9.68 -5.58 -14.89
CA VAL A 10 10.71 -6.50 -15.41
C VAL A 10 10.30 -7.09 -16.76
N ILE A 11 9.04 -7.53 -16.91
CA ILE A 11 8.51 -8.05 -18.17
C ILE A 11 8.52 -6.98 -19.27
N LEU A 12 8.08 -5.75 -18.96
CA LEU A 12 8.07 -4.65 -19.93
C LEU A 12 9.50 -4.25 -20.32
N PHE A 13 10.44 -4.30 -19.38
CA PHE A 13 11.85 -4.05 -19.66
C PHE A 13 12.45 -5.13 -20.56
N ALA A 14 12.18 -6.41 -20.27
CA ALA A 14 12.59 -7.52 -21.13
C ALA A 14 11.99 -7.36 -22.54
N LEU A 15 10.71 -7.02 -22.65
CA LEU A 15 10.06 -6.72 -23.94
C LEU A 15 10.71 -5.53 -24.66
N ALA A 16 11.10 -4.48 -23.94
CA ALA A 16 11.79 -3.34 -24.54
C ALA A 16 13.12 -3.77 -25.17
N VAL A 17 13.89 -4.64 -24.50
CA VAL A 17 15.13 -5.21 -25.05
C VAL A 17 14.85 -6.12 -26.25
N LEU A 18 13.91 -7.07 -26.13
CA LEU A 18 13.56 -8.01 -27.21
C LEU A 18 13.02 -7.30 -28.46
N THR A 19 12.33 -6.16 -28.29
CA THR A 19 11.75 -5.37 -29.39
C THR A 19 12.68 -4.27 -29.89
N SER A 20 13.97 -4.30 -29.53
CA SER A 20 14.97 -3.31 -29.94
C SER A 20 14.58 -1.86 -29.61
N TRP A 21 14.17 -1.63 -28.35
CA TRP A 21 13.80 -0.31 -27.82
C TRP A 21 12.64 0.34 -28.58
N ASN A 22 11.59 -0.44 -28.86
CA ASN A 22 10.38 0.09 -29.49
C ASN A 22 9.78 1.22 -28.65
N LYS A 23 9.54 2.37 -29.29
CA LYS A 23 9.00 3.60 -28.67
C LYS A 23 7.68 3.35 -27.92
N HIS A 24 6.80 2.50 -28.47
CA HIS A 24 5.53 2.18 -27.82
C HIS A 24 5.74 1.42 -26.51
N VAL A 25 6.66 0.44 -26.50
CA VAL A 25 7.00 -0.35 -25.31
C VAL A 25 7.69 0.52 -24.27
N LEU A 26 8.55 1.46 -24.70
CA LEU A 26 9.17 2.43 -23.80
C LEU A 26 8.16 3.38 -23.16
N LEU A 27 7.15 3.83 -23.91
CA LEU A 27 6.03 4.60 -23.35
C LEU A 27 5.25 3.79 -22.32
N LEU A 28 4.92 2.54 -22.64
CA LEU A 28 4.26 1.62 -21.72
C LEU A 28 5.07 1.41 -20.43
N LEU A 29 6.37 1.17 -20.55
CA LEU A 29 7.29 1.04 -19.41
C LEU A 29 7.33 2.33 -18.58
N GLY A 30 7.48 3.49 -19.22
CA GLY A 30 7.54 4.79 -18.56
C GLY A 30 6.25 5.11 -17.80
N VAL A 31 5.09 5.03 -18.45
CA VAL A 31 3.78 5.31 -17.83
C VAL A 31 3.52 4.34 -16.66
N THR A 32 3.82 3.06 -16.83
CA THR A 32 3.66 2.06 -15.77
C THR A 32 4.58 2.36 -14.58
N SER A 33 5.83 2.75 -14.84
CA SER A 33 6.80 3.11 -13.78
C SER A 33 6.37 4.36 -13.03
N LEU A 34 5.93 5.40 -13.74
CA LEU A 34 5.39 6.63 -13.15
C LEU A 34 4.17 6.35 -12.28
N PHE A 35 3.24 5.52 -12.78
CA PHE A 35 2.04 5.16 -12.04
C PHE A 35 2.38 4.39 -10.77
N TRP A 36 3.31 3.43 -10.84
CA TRP A 36 3.76 2.69 -9.66
C TRP A 36 4.43 3.59 -8.62
N PHE A 37 5.31 4.50 -9.06
CA PHE A 37 5.95 5.46 -8.18
C PHE A 37 4.94 6.40 -7.52
N SER A 38 3.95 6.89 -8.28
CA SER A 38 2.85 7.70 -7.76
C SER A 38 2.06 6.96 -6.67
N MET A 39 1.80 5.67 -6.88
CA MET A 39 1.10 4.83 -5.89
C MET A 39 1.92 4.61 -4.61
N LEU A 40 3.24 4.35 -4.73
CA LEU A 40 4.13 4.25 -3.58
C LEU A 40 4.19 5.55 -2.78
N TRP A 41 4.32 6.69 -3.46
CA TRP A 41 4.31 8.00 -2.81
C TRP A 41 2.99 8.27 -2.10
N PHE A 42 1.86 7.97 -2.75
CA PHE A 42 0.52 8.13 -2.18
C PHE A 42 0.33 7.30 -0.90
N ILE A 43 0.76 6.05 -0.87
CA ILE A 43 0.70 5.21 0.34
C ILE A 43 1.55 5.81 1.46
N ALA A 44 2.77 6.27 1.13
CA ALA A 44 3.65 6.88 2.11
C ALA A 44 3.00 8.13 2.74
N GLU A 45 2.33 8.94 1.93
CA GLU A 45 1.65 10.14 2.42
C GLU A 45 0.43 9.83 3.30
N ILE A 46 -0.40 8.85 2.93
CA ILE A 46 -1.51 8.40 3.78
C ILE A 46 -1.01 7.83 5.10
N SER A 47 0.05 7.02 5.06
CA SER A 47 0.60 6.37 6.25
C SER A 47 1.04 7.42 7.28
N LYS A 48 1.62 8.53 6.83
CA LYS A 48 1.99 9.65 7.70
C LYS A 48 0.79 10.18 8.47
N VAL A 49 -0.36 10.37 7.82
CA VAL A 49 -1.59 10.90 8.45
C VAL A 49 -2.14 9.96 9.53
N GLN A 50 -2.09 8.65 9.31
CA GLN A 50 -2.61 7.64 10.26
C GLN A 50 -1.71 7.44 11.48
N THR A 51 -0.41 7.71 11.35
CA THR A 51 0.57 7.53 12.44
C THR A 51 0.78 8.77 13.32
N ARG A 52 0.09 9.88 13.04
CA ARG A 52 0.19 11.08 13.89
C ARG A 52 -0.60 10.87 15.18
N PRO A 53 0.01 11.07 16.37
CA PRO A 53 -0.70 11.01 17.64
C PRO A 53 -1.91 11.96 17.70
N ASP A 54 -1.78 13.13 17.07
CA ASP A 54 -2.84 14.15 16.99
C ASP A 54 -4.07 13.71 16.18
N ASN A 55 -3.93 12.69 15.32
CA ASN A 55 -5.01 12.16 14.48
C ASN A 55 -5.56 10.82 15.00
N MET A 56 -4.97 10.26 16.06
CA MET A 56 -5.51 9.07 16.70
C MET A 56 -6.59 9.53 17.69
N PRO A 57 -7.74 8.84 17.78
CA PRO A 57 -8.70 9.11 18.84
C PRO A 57 -7.99 9.00 20.19
N PRO A 58 -8.39 9.77 21.21
CA PRO A 58 -7.81 9.68 22.53
C PRO A 58 -7.79 8.20 22.93
N VAL A 59 -6.59 7.65 23.14
CA VAL A 59 -6.46 6.35 23.78
C VAL A 59 -6.80 6.62 25.23
N ASP A 60 -8.08 6.53 25.57
CA ASP A 60 -8.51 6.41 26.95
C ASP A 60 -7.81 5.15 27.46
N VAL A 61 -6.76 5.36 28.26
CA VAL A 61 -6.05 4.30 28.96
C VAL A 61 -7.03 3.79 30.01
N ASP A 62 -7.90 2.86 29.63
CA ASP A 62 -8.56 2.01 30.61
C ASP A 62 -7.45 1.22 31.31
N PRO A 63 -7.24 1.37 32.64
CA PRO A 63 -6.37 0.47 33.37
C PRO A 63 -6.92 -0.96 33.24
N PRO A 64 -6.09 -2.01 33.33
CA PRO A 64 -6.55 -3.37 33.13
C PRO A 64 -7.50 -3.74 34.27
N THR A 65 -8.80 -3.60 34.06
CA THR A 65 -9.80 -4.14 34.97
C THR A 65 -11.03 -4.54 34.17
N SER A 66 -11.37 -5.82 34.33
CA SER A 66 -12.63 -6.44 33.93
C SER A 66 -12.69 -7.04 32.52
N ALA A 67 -11.96 -8.15 32.35
CA ALA A 67 -12.52 -9.32 31.70
C ALA A 67 -13.74 -9.86 32.48
N ALA A 68 -14.86 -9.12 32.48
CA ALA A 68 -16.15 -9.61 32.95
C ALA A 68 -17.26 -8.71 32.43
N ALA A 69 -17.92 -9.13 31.34
CA ALA A 69 -19.38 -9.06 31.16
C ALA A 69 -19.80 -9.33 29.69
N GLU A 70 -19.29 -10.41 29.08
CA GLU A 70 -20.04 -11.11 28.03
C GLU A 70 -20.46 -12.48 28.56
N SER A 71 -21.63 -12.55 29.21
CA SER A 71 -22.50 -13.72 29.08
C SER A 71 -23.89 -13.39 29.64
N LYS A 72 -24.82 -13.04 28.75
CA LYS A 72 -26.21 -13.48 28.92
C LYS A 72 -26.16 -14.98 29.18
N LYS A 73 -26.89 -15.49 30.19
CA LYS A 73 -27.78 -16.67 30.09
C LYS A 73 -28.11 -17.32 31.45
N ASP A 74 -29.41 -17.54 31.65
CA ASP A 74 -30.08 -18.51 32.55
C ASP A 74 -29.96 -18.36 34.07
N ARG A 75 -31.02 -17.84 34.71
CA ARG A 75 -32.01 -18.63 35.49
C ARG A 75 -32.81 -17.76 36.47
#